data_AF-A0A6V8D4T0-F1
#
_entry.id   AF-A0A6V8D4T0-F1
#
_cell.length_a   1.000
_cell.length_b   1.000
_cell.length_c   1.000
_cell.angle_alpha   90.00
_cell.angle_beta   90.00
_cell.angle_gamma   90.00
#
_symmetry.space_group_name_H-M   'P 1'
#
loop_
_entity.id
_entity.type
_entity.pdbx_description
1 polymer ?
#
loop_
_entity_poly.entity_id
_entity_poly.type
_entity_poly.pdbx_seq_one_letter_code
_entity_poly.pdbx_strand_id
1 'polypeptide(L)'
;MKTHFQPLLIALVMMTASLSGCILASDDDTEVSVTAVFSYSPQSNIRTGDSVQLDGSSSLPSDGSLTYSWDCDGDGSADKTGQKVSCSWEVEGTYSVTLTVVSGSKSNSQTKDITVSEAPVGSPTAEITQYTDEEDCEYEEIDNTRDIILWICAMDKDPGSDREIQDVRDVQLSASDSESGGADQYISEYSWDLDLEVDSDGDGNTENDADLSGENVEWKDVAPGEYQVNLSVTNNVGGMDGDKIKVYVSFYGHWTDSDWQIGSGNSNDPEEIEFEMPVIYDKEQGNTVRKVEIILTYPQIDDDCTDVTPGEGNNCRNKLDIYAYNEDEDEAKNTTETPLDNREEGDCDDESDCVLMLLSSYMFTDTESTYGDGEWTIAIHNEKVNDQKIESFVIILHYK
;
A
#
# COMPACT_ATOMS: atom_id res chain seq x y z
N MET A 1 87.23 19.02 -4.05
CA MET A 1 86.41 18.92 -2.83
C MET A 1 85.97 20.33 -2.48
N LYS A 2 84.67 20.59 -2.66
CA LYS A 2 84.01 21.87 -2.95
C LYS A 2 83.49 22.48 -1.63
N THR A 3 84.02 23.60 -1.09
CA THR A 3 83.70 25.04 -1.34
C THR A 3 82.22 25.41 -1.18
N HIS A 4 81.76 26.43 -0.46
CA HIS A 4 82.31 27.40 0.49
C HIS A 4 81.08 28.14 1.10
N PHE A 5 81.13 28.41 2.41
CA PHE A 5 80.77 29.65 3.13
C PHE A 5 79.69 30.64 2.58
N GLN A 6 78.65 30.89 3.42
CA GLN A 6 77.85 32.15 3.52
C GLN A 6 78.72 33.37 3.90
N PRO A 7 78.23 34.64 3.98
CA PRO A 7 76.97 35.29 3.57
C PRO A 7 77.19 36.69 2.89
N LEU A 8 76.12 37.51 2.74
CA LEU A 8 76.03 38.98 2.99
C LEU A 8 75.50 39.92 1.85
N LEU A 9 74.38 40.59 2.15
CA LEU A 9 73.96 42.01 1.94
C LEU A 9 73.65 42.66 0.55
N ILE A 10 72.52 43.38 0.57
CA ILE A 10 72.14 44.71 -0.02
C ILE A 10 71.60 44.83 -1.46
N ALA A 11 70.27 45.01 -1.49
CA ALA A 11 69.45 46.10 -2.06
C ALA A 11 69.66 46.62 -3.50
N LEU A 12 68.55 46.63 -4.28
CA LEU A 12 68.11 47.82 -5.02
C LEU A 12 66.60 47.74 -5.37
N VAL A 13 65.94 48.89 -5.28
CA VAL A 13 64.51 49.20 -5.49
C VAL A 13 64.25 49.63 -6.94
N MET A 14 62.96 49.61 -7.36
CA MET A 14 62.30 50.22 -8.56
C MET A 14 61.93 49.20 -9.65
N MET A 15 60.76 49.16 -10.29
CA MET A 15 59.63 50.10 -10.46
C MET A 15 58.46 49.32 -11.12
N THR A 16 57.20 49.57 -10.70
CA THR A 16 55.92 49.71 -11.48
C THR A 16 55.65 48.80 -12.72
N ALA A 17 54.46 48.24 -13.00
CA ALA A 17 53.08 48.67 -12.75
C ALA A 17 52.07 47.50 -12.94
N SER A 18 50.97 47.63 -12.20
CA SER A 18 49.60 47.10 -12.36
C SER A 18 49.19 46.33 -13.62
N LEU A 19 48.51 45.19 -13.43
CA LEU A 19 47.23 44.89 -14.08
C LEU A 19 46.42 43.84 -13.28
N SER A 20 45.22 44.28 -12.91
CA SER A 20 43.99 43.60 -12.46
C SER A 20 43.93 42.10 -12.17
N GLY A 21 43.30 41.78 -11.03
CA GLY A 21 42.84 40.44 -10.66
C GLY A 21 41.90 40.44 -9.44
N CYS A 22 40.69 40.98 -9.62
CA CYS A 22 39.43 40.56 -9.01
C CYS A 22 39.31 39.01 -8.94
N ILE A 23 38.56 38.29 -8.10
CA ILE A 23 37.39 38.51 -7.22
C ILE A 23 37.29 37.23 -6.35
N LEU A 24 36.66 37.34 -5.18
CA LEU A 24 36.24 36.21 -4.34
C LEU A 24 35.26 35.29 -5.08
N ALA A 25 35.57 34.01 -5.19
CA ALA A 25 34.59 32.96 -5.43
C ALA A 25 34.94 31.78 -4.52
N SER A 26 34.24 31.73 -3.39
CA SER A 26 34.04 30.50 -2.63
C SER A 26 32.98 29.69 -3.37
N ASP A 27 33.40 28.76 -4.22
CA ASP A 27 32.58 27.60 -4.57
C ASP A 27 33.06 26.47 -3.67
N ASP A 28 32.28 26.22 -2.62
CA ASP A 28 32.24 24.92 -1.97
C ASP A 28 31.39 24.02 -2.87
N ASP A 29 31.99 23.60 -3.98
CA ASP A 29 31.38 22.65 -4.91
C ASP A 29 31.51 21.28 -4.25
N THR A 30 30.53 20.91 -3.43
CA THR A 30 30.34 19.51 -3.06
C THR A 30 30.07 18.75 -4.35
N GLU A 31 31.12 18.17 -4.93
CA GLU A 31 31.08 17.30 -6.11
C GLU A 31 30.13 16.13 -5.82
N VAL A 32 28.83 16.31 -6.08
CA VAL A 32 27.87 15.21 -6.06
C VAL A 32 28.20 14.33 -7.26
N SER A 33 28.71 13.13 -6.98
CA SER A 33 29.01 12.13 -7.99
C SER A 33 27.75 11.35 -8.34
N VAL A 34 27.36 11.38 -9.62
CA VAL A 34 26.23 10.60 -10.13
C VAL A 34 26.66 9.14 -10.31
N THR A 35 25.89 8.20 -9.75
CA THR A 35 26.16 6.75 -9.84
C THR A 35 24.90 5.99 -10.22
N ALA A 36 24.95 5.26 -11.33
CA ALA A 36 23.86 4.39 -11.78
C ALA A 36 23.94 3.03 -11.09
N VAL A 37 22.84 2.60 -10.46
CA VAL A 37 22.69 1.27 -9.89
C VAL A 37 21.27 0.79 -10.16
N PHE A 38 21.13 -0.42 -10.70
CA PHE A 38 19.84 -1.07 -10.83
C PHE A 38 19.83 -2.55 -10.45
N SER A 39 18.68 -3.04 -10.06
CA SER A 39 18.32 -4.46 -9.95
C SER A 39 17.25 -4.81 -10.97
N TYR A 40 17.03 -6.11 -11.21
CA TYR A 40 15.94 -6.60 -12.04
C TYR A 40 15.26 -7.81 -11.40
N SER A 41 14.02 -8.12 -11.75
CA SER A 41 13.33 -9.33 -11.31
C SER A 41 12.45 -9.89 -12.44
N PRO A 42 12.42 -11.21 -12.68
CA PRO A 42 13.17 -12.27 -11.98
C PRO A 42 14.68 -12.29 -12.33
N GLN A 43 15.53 -12.87 -11.48
CA GLN A 43 17.00 -12.94 -11.71
C GLN A 43 17.45 -14.09 -12.62
N SER A 44 16.59 -15.09 -12.86
CA SER A 44 16.91 -16.28 -13.66
C SER A 44 15.68 -16.82 -14.38
N ASN A 45 15.88 -17.75 -15.32
CA ASN A 45 14.81 -18.41 -16.10
C ASN A 45 13.88 -17.44 -16.87
N ILE A 46 14.39 -16.28 -17.30
CA ILE A 46 13.65 -15.32 -18.13
C ILE A 46 13.47 -15.92 -19.53
N ARG A 47 12.22 -15.92 -20.01
CA ARG A 47 11.83 -16.46 -21.31
C ARG A 47 11.28 -15.38 -22.23
N THR A 48 11.14 -15.75 -23.49
CA THR A 48 10.53 -14.89 -24.50
C THR A 48 9.10 -14.53 -24.11
N GLY A 49 8.80 -13.23 -24.01
CA GLY A 49 7.49 -12.70 -23.63
C GLY A 49 7.38 -12.26 -22.16
N ASP A 50 8.25 -12.76 -21.27
CA ASP A 50 8.19 -12.43 -19.84
C ASP A 50 8.41 -10.93 -19.58
N SER A 51 7.68 -10.39 -18.61
CA SER A 51 7.85 -9.01 -18.14
C SER A 51 8.91 -8.95 -17.04
N VAL A 52 10.07 -8.37 -17.35
CA VAL A 52 11.16 -8.18 -16.37
C VAL A 52 11.10 -6.77 -15.80
N GLN A 53 10.92 -6.69 -14.47
CA GLN A 53 10.91 -5.42 -13.74
C GLN A 53 12.33 -4.94 -13.51
N LEU A 54 12.59 -3.67 -13.81
CA LEU A 54 13.87 -2.99 -13.63
C LEU A 54 13.70 -1.86 -12.61
N ASP A 55 14.56 -1.83 -11.59
CA ASP A 55 14.49 -0.84 -10.50
C ASP A 55 15.81 -0.08 -10.38
N GLY A 56 15.78 1.22 -10.69
CA GLY A 56 16.93 2.13 -10.60
C GLY A 56 17.00 2.93 -9.29
N SER A 57 16.11 2.69 -8.32
CA SER A 57 15.97 3.49 -7.10
C SER A 57 17.22 3.56 -6.22
N SER A 58 18.13 2.59 -6.35
CA SER A 58 19.42 2.56 -5.67
C SER A 58 20.49 3.50 -6.27
N SER A 59 20.15 4.28 -7.31
CA SER A 59 21.06 5.25 -7.93
C SER A 59 21.27 6.50 -7.07
N LEU A 60 22.43 7.15 -7.21
CA LEU A 60 22.81 8.34 -6.44
C LEU A 60 23.02 9.58 -7.33
N PRO A 61 22.68 10.78 -6.84
CA PRO A 61 22.11 11.10 -5.52
C PRO A 61 20.62 10.73 -5.38
N SER A 62 20.20 10.35 -4.17
CA SER A 62 18.80 9.99 -3.85
C SER A 62 17.92 11.22 -3.54
N ASP A 63 18.36 12.41 -3.92
CA ASP A 63 17.72 13.71 -3.61
C ASP A 63 16.61 14.09 -4.60
N GLY A 64 16.25 13.19 -5.51
CA GLY A 64 15.24 13.41 -6.55
C GLY A 64 15.73 14.20 -7.77
N SER A 65 17.03 14.55 -7.84
CA SER A 65 17.59 15.27 -9.00
C SER A 65 17.87 14.39 -10.23
N LEU A 66 17.72 13.07 -10.09
CA LEU A 66 18.01 12.09 -11.14
C LEU A 66 16.87 11.96 -12.14
N THR A 67 17.23 11.99 -13.43
CA THR A 67 16.38 11.49 -14.51
C THR A 67 16.89 10.14 -14.99
N TYR A 68 15.98 9.20 -15.26
CA TYR A 68 16.29 7.81 -15.61
C TYR A 68 15.89 7.52 -17.06
N SER A 69 16.81 6.92 -17.81
CA SER A 69 16.56 6.40 -19.15
C SER A 69 17.13 4.98 -19.26
N TRP A 70 16.33 4.08 -19.82
CA TRP A 70 16.64 2.67 -19.97
C TRP A 70 16.76 2.32 -21.45
N ASP A 71 17.84 1.64 -21.78
CA ASP A 71 18.06 0.95 -23.05
C ASP A 71 17.91 -0.55 -22.75
N CYS A 72 16.85 -1.16 -23.25
CA CYS A 72 16.49 -2.55 -22.93
C CYS A 72 16.99 -3.54 -23.97
N ASP A 73 17.33 -3.10 -25.19
CA ASP A 73 17.82 -3.98 -26.25
C ASP A 73 19.33 -3.83 -26.54
N GLY A 74 19.97 -2.81 -25.96
CA GLY A 74 21.39 -2.53 -26.09
C GLY A 74 21.76 -1.82 -27.39
N ASP A 75 20.80 -1.19 -28.10
CA ASP A 75 21.06 -0.49 -29.36
C ASP A 75 21.69 0.91 -29.18
N GLY A 76 21.78 1.39 -27.94
CA GLY A 76 22.32 2.69 -27.56
C GLY A 76 21.28 3.82 -27.50
N SER A 77 19.99 3.51 -27.72
CA SER A 77 18.86 4.41 -27.62
C SER A 77 18.05 4.13 -26.36
N ALA A 78 17.38 5.15 -25.82
CA ALA A 78 16.50 4.95 -24.68
C ALA A 78 15.12 4.46 -25.14
N ASP A 79 14.70 3.30 -24.63
CA ASP A 79 13.37 2.70 -24.85
C ASP A 79 12.34 3.19 -23.84
N LYS A 80 12.76 3.34 -22.57
CA LYS A 80 11.89 3.69 -21.45
C LYS A 80 12.51 4.78 -20.57
N THR A 81 11.65 5.48 -19.84
CA THR A 81 12.06 6.48 -18.84
C THR A 81 11.26 6.26 -17.56
N GLY A 82 11.83 6.67 -16.43
CA GLY A 82 11.24 6.46 -15.10
C GLY A 82 12.14 5.63 -14.18
N GLN A 83 11.95 5.78 -12.86
CA GLN A 83 12.79 5.12 -11.86
C GLN A 83 12.63 3.60 -11.84
N LYS A 84 11.40 3.11 -12.08
CA LYS A 84 11.07 1.69 -12.23
C LYS A 84 10.34 1.48 -13.56
N VAL A 85 10.72 0.46 -14.33
CA VAL A 85 10.13 0.15 -15.64
C VAL A 85 10.03 -1.37 -15.86
N SER A 86 9.17 -1.81 -16.78
CA SER A 86 9.14 -3.20 -17.26
C SER A 86 9.61 -3.27 -18.72
N CYS A 87 10.43 -4.28 -19.02
CA CYS A 87 10.88 -4.65 -20.36
C CYS A 87 10.62 -6.13 -20.62
N SER A 88 10.29 -6.46 -21.87
CA SER A 88 10.07 -7.83 -22.35
C SER A 88 10.74 -8.02 -23.70
N TRP A 89 11.08 -9.27 -24.02
CA TRP A 89 11.77 -9.62 -25.26
C TRP A 89 11.10 -10.79 -25.94
N GLU A 90 10.80 -10.65 -27.23
CA GLU A 90 10.08 -11.68 -28.02
C GLU A 90 11.02 -12.71 -28.66
N VAL A 91 12.34 -12.50 -28.57
CA VAL A 91 13.34 -13.34 -29.21
C VAL A 91 14.34 -13.81 -28.15
N GLU A 92 14.77 -15.07 -28.23
CA GLU A 92 15.81 -15.56 -27.35
C GLU A 92 17.14 -14.87 -27.63
N GLY A 93 17.90 -14.62 -26.57
CA GLY A 93 19.14 -13.89 -26.68
C GLY A 93 19.66 -13.40 -25.34
N THR A 94 20.86 -12.83 -25.35
CA THR A 94 21.36 -12.07 -24.20
C THR A 94 21.26 -10.60 -24.54
N TYR A 95 20.50 -9.86 -23.75
CA TYR A 95 20.24 -8.44 -23.92
C TYR A 95 21.07 -7.65 -22.90
N SER A 96 21.82 -6.66 -23.38
CA SER A 96 22.65 -5.79 -22.52
C SER A 96 21.85 -4.57 -22.08
N VAL A 97 21.07 -4.73 -21.01
CA VAL A 97 20.21 -3.68 -20.47
C VAL A 97 21.06 -2.60 -19.80
N THR A 98 20.89 -1.35 -20.21
CA THR A 98 21.66 -0.21 -19.71
C THR A 98 20.75 0.84 -19.07
N LEU A 99 20.94 1.07 -17.77
CA LEU A 99 20.41 2.25 -17.08
C LEU A 99 21.37 3.42 -17.28
N THR A 100 20.86 4.55 -17.75
CA THR A 100 21.55 5.85 -17.70
C THR A 100 20.80 6.80 -16.78
N VAL A 101 21.50 7.35 -15.80
CA VAL A 101 20.98 8.41 -14.92
C VAL A 101 21.71 9.72 -15.16
N VAL A 102 20.98 10.82 -15.10
CA VAL A 102 21.49 12.18 -15.32
C VAL A 102 21.05 13.09 -14.17
N SER A 103 21.96 13.90 -13.64
CA SER A 103 21.66 15.02 -12.74
C SER A 103 22.40 16.27 -13.22
N GLY A 104 21.62 17.26 -13.69
CA GLY A 104 22.16 18.48 -14.30
C GLY A 104 23.05 18.18 -15.52
N SER A 105 24.34 18.47 -15.40
CA SER A 105 25.34 18.25 -16.46
C SER A 105 26.13 16.94 -16.32
N LYS A 106 25.90 16.16 -15.26
CA LYS A 106 26.61 14.89 -14.98
C LYS A 106 25.72 13.71 -15.34
N SER A 107 26.31 12.66 -15.91
CA SER A 107 25.63 11.40 -16.20
C SER A 107 26.48 10.19 -15.83
N ASN A 108 25.83 9.08 -15.54
CA ASN A 108 26.47 7.79 -15.32
C ASN A 108 25.57 6.67 -15.85
N SER A 109 26.16 5.53 -16.21
CA SER A 109 25.40 4.36 -16.67
C SER A 109 25.92 3.06 -16.06
N GLN A 110 25.00 2.10 -15.93
CA GLN A 110 25.30 0.72 -15.55
C GLN A 110 24.64 -0.21 -16.57
N THR A 111 25.36 -1.26 -16.96
CA THR A 111 24.87 -2.29 -17.89
C THR A 111 24.89 -3.64 -17.20
N LYS A 112 23.82 -4.43 -17.35
CA LYS A 112 23.76 -5.83 -16.96
C LYS A 112 23.26 -6.67 -18.14
N ASP A 113 23.81 -7.88 -18.27
CA ASP A 113 23.38 -8.82 -19.28
C ASP A 113 22.23 -9.69 -18.75
N ILE A 114 21.12 -9.70 -19.47
CA ILE A 114 19.94 -10.51 -19.17
C ILE A 114 19.81 -11.59 -20.24
N THR A 115 19.89 -12.86 -19.84
CA THR A 115 19.72 -14.00 -20.76
C THR A 115 18.25 -14.40 -20.83
N VAL A 116 17.66 -14.22 -22.00
CA VAL A 116 16.31 -14.66 -22.37
C VAL A 116 16.45 -15.95 -23.17
N SER A 117 15.83 -17.03 -22.71
CA SER A 117 15.81 -18.30 -23.44
C SER A 117 14.52 -18.42 -24.25
N GLU A 118 14.55 -19.13 -25.39
CA GLU A 118 13.31 -19.44 -26.12
C GLU A 118 12.40 -20.23 -25.18
N ALA A 119 11.14 -19.79 -25.04
CA ALA A 119 10.16 -20.60 -24.34
C ALA A 119 10.13 -21.98 -25.02
N PRO A 120 10.43 -23.08 -24.29
CA PRO A 120 10.41 -24.41 -24.90
C PRO A 120 9.08 -24.62 -25.62
N VAL A 121 9.09 -25.05 -26.88
CA VAL A 121 7.86 -25.37 -27.61
C VAL A 121 7.05 -26.38 -26.78
N GLY A 122 5.86 -25.98 -26.33
CA GLY A 122 5.10 -26.74 -25.35
C GLY A 122 5.57 -26.52 -23.90
N SER A 123 5.80 -25.26 -23.53
CA SER A 123 5.73 -24.81 -22.14
C SER A 123 4.28 -24.48 -21.84
N PRO A 124 3.80 -24.73 -20.62
CA PRO A 124 2.46 -24.31 -20.26
C PRO A 124 2.36 -22.77 -20.25
N THR A 125 1.13 -22.28 -20.28
CA THR A 125 0.77 -20.89 -19.98
C THR A 125 -0.04 -20.92 -18.70
N ALA A 126 0.45 -20.30 -17.63
CA ALA A 126 -0.30 -20.10 -16.41
C ALA A 126 -1.32 -18.99 -16.61
N GLU A 127 -2.55 -19.20 -16.17
CA GLU A 127 -3.56 -18.15 -16.12
C GLU A 127 -4.48 -18.38 -14.93
N ILE A 128 -4.57 -17.36 -14.06
CA ILE A 128 -5.46 -17.36 -12.90
C ILE A 128 -6.82 -16.78 -13.32
N THR A 129 -7.88 -17.53 -13.04
CA THR A 129 -9.26 -17.08 -13.29
C THR A 129 -9.61 -15.94 -12.33
N GLN A 130 -9.74 -14.73 -12.87
CA GLN A 130 -10.23 -13.55 -12.16
C GLN A 130 -11.76 -13.57 -12.00
N TYR A 131 -12.25 -13.00 -10.89
CA TYR A 131 -13.67 -12.77 -10.66
C TYR A 131 -13.89 -11.72 -9.57
N THR A 132 -15.08 -11.16 -9.50
CA THR A 132 -15.48 -10.26 -8.41
C THR A 132 -16.82 -10.69 -7.83
N ASP A 133 -17.15 -10.21 -6.65
CA ASP A 133 -18.56 -10.17 -6.24
C ASP A 133 -19.37 -9.32 -7.24
N GLU A 134 -20.66 -9.62 -7.39
CA GLU A 134 -21.55 -8.90 -8.33
C GLU A 134 -21.77 -7.44 -7.90
N GLU A 135 -21.92 -7.24 -6.59
CA GLU A 135 -22.16 -5.96 -5.93
C GLU A 135 -21.34 -5.91 -4.63
N ASP A 136 -21.05 -4.70 -4.14
CA ASP A 136 -20.51 -4.51 -2.80
C ASP A 136 -21.61 -4.58 -1.72
N CYS A 137 -21.24 -4.35 -0.45
CA CYS A 137 -22.19 -4.40 0.66
C CYS A 137 -23.18 -3.23 0.69
N GLU A 138 -22.99 -2.22 -0.17
CA GLU A 138 -23.86 -1.07 -0.35
C GLU A 138 -24.73 -1.20 -1.62
N TYR A 139 -24.69 -2.37 -2.28
CA TYR A 139 -25.41 -2.69 -3.51
C TYR A 139 -24.94 -1.89 -4.74
N GLU A 140 -23.68 -1.43 -4.74
CA GLU A 140 -23.05 -0.86 -5.93
C GLU A 140 -22.38 -1.94 -6.77
N GLU A 141 -22.55 -1.88 -8.10
CA GLU A 141 -21.92 -2.83 -9.04
C GLU A 141 -20.38 -2.72 -9.00
N ILE A 142 -19.71 -3.87 -8.94
CA ILE A 142 -18.24 -3.93 -8.98
C ILE A 142 -17.80 -4.27 -10.42
N ASP A 143 -17.21 -3.29 -11.11
CA ASP A 143 -16.59 -3.50 -12.44
C ASP A 143 -15.07 -3.61 -12.31
N ASN A 144 -14.55 -4.85 -12.32
CA ASN A 144 -13.11 -5.08 -12.51
C ASN A 144 -12.85 -6.32 -13.37
N THR A 145 -11.76 -6.24 -14.14
CA THR A 145 -11.37 -7.24 -15.12
C THR A 145 -9.89 -7.61 -15.01
N ARG A 146 -9.24 -7.41 -13.86
CA ARG A 146 -7.81 -7.73 -13.68
C ARG A 146 -7.43 -8.32 -12.34
N ASP A 147 -8.29 -8.23 -11.33
CA ASP A 147 -7.98 -8.67 -9.96
C ASP A 147 -9.21 -9.35 -9.38
N ILE A 148 -9.01 -10.12 -8.33
CA ILE A 148 -10.12 -10.65 -7.52
C ILE A 148 -10.55 -9.59 -6.52
N ILE A 149 -11.84 -9.24 -6.50
CA ILE A 149 -12.39 -8.25 -5.55
C ILE A 149 -13.57 -8.87 -4.82
N LEU A 150 -13.47 -8.92 -3.50
CA LEU A 150 -14.43 -9.55 -2.62
C LEU A 150 -14.78 -8.63 -1.47
N TRP A 151 -15.97 -8.84 -0.93
CA TRP A 151 -16.46 -8.14 0.25
C TRP A 151 -16.89 -9.10 1.35
N ILE A 152 -16.61 -8.71 2.59
CA ILE A 152 -17.17 -9.31 3.79
C ILE A 152 -18.28 -8.38 4.28
N CYS A 153 -19.54 -8.80 4.11
CA CYS A 153 -20.71 -8.01 4.50
C CYS A 153 -21.30 -8.52 5.82
N ALA A 154 -20.83 -7.97 6.94
CA ALA A 154 -21.31 -8.29 8.28
C ALA A 154 -22.41 -7.30 8.70
N MET A 155 -23.65 -7.54 8.23
CA MET A 155 -24.77 -6.58 8.35
C MET A 155 -25.49 -6.58 9.71
N ASP A 156 -25.34 -7.66 10.50
CA ASP A 156 -26.11 -7.92 11.71
C ASP A 156 -25.18 -8.10 12.93
N LYS A 157 -24.19 -7.22 13.12
CA LYS A 157 -23.25 -7.33 14.25
C LYS A 157 -23.91 -6.82 15.55
N ASP A 158 -23.68 -7.55 16.64
CA ASP A 158 -24.23 -7.21 17.96
C ASP A 158 -23.32 -6.19 18.67
N PRO A 159 -23.78 -4.94 18.90
CA PRO A 159 -22.98 -3.92 19.56
C PRO A 159 -22.72 -4.23 21.04
N GLY A 160 -23.27 -5.29 21.64
CA GLY A 160 -22.99 -5.72 23.01
C GLY A 160 -21.89 -6.78 23.12
N SER A 161 -21.56 -7.50 22.05
CA SER A 161 -20.63 -8.64 22.11
C SER A 161 -19.67 -8.82 20.94
N ASP A 162 -19.90 -8.13 19.82
CA ASP A 162 -19.17 -8.36 18.56
C ASP A 162 -18.47 -7.08 18.09
N ARG A 163 -17.63 -6.49 18.94
CA ARG A 163 -17.00 -5.18 18.67
C ARG A 163 -15.59 -5.26 18.09
N GLU A 164 -15.09 -6.47 17.88
CA GLU A 164 -13.77 -6.73 17.30
C GLU A 164 -13.96 -7.31 15.90
N ILE A 165 -13.32 -6.71 14.89
CA ILE A 165 -13.41 -7.17 13.52
C ILE A 165 -12.44 -8.34 13.31
N GLN A 166 -12.97 -9.56 13.43
CA GLN A 166 -12.26 -10.81 13.15
C GLN A 166 -12.88 -11.57 11.97
N ASP A 167 -13.76 -10.92 11.21
CA ASP A 167 -14.51 -11.54 10.12
C ASP A 167 -13.56 -11.96 8.99
N VAL A 168 -13.84 -13.14 8.43
CA VAL A 168 -13.04 -13.75 7.36
C VAL A 168 -13.94 -14.30 6.28
N ARG A 169 -13.38 -14.55 5.09
CA ARG A 169 -14.07 -15.18 3.97
C ARG A 169 -13.18 -16.19 3.25
N ASP A 170 -13.82 -17.20 2.67
CA ASP A 170 -13.15 -18.14 1.78
C ASP A 170 -13.02 -17.56 0.35
N VAL A 171 -11.83 -17.68 -0.24
CA VAL A 171 -11.49 -17.22 -1.59
C VAL A 171 -11.29 -18.44 -2.49
N GLN A 172 -11.90 -18.45 -3.67
CA GLN A 172 -11.71 -19.53 -4.64
C GLN A 172 -10.63 -19.15 -5.63
N LEU A 173 -9.61 -19.99 -5.77
CA LEU A 173 -8.53 -19.80 -6.72
C LEU A 173 -8.63 -20.89 -7.79
N SER A 174 -8.64 -20.47 -9.05
CA SER A 174 -8.79 -21.35 -10.20
C SER A 174 -7.71 -21.07 -11.23
N ALA A 175 -7.09 -22.14 -11.71
CA ALA A 175 -6.15 -22.15 -12.82
C ALA A 175 -6.76 -22.80 -14.08
N SER A 176 -8.10 -22.87 -14.18
CA SER A 176 -8.78 -23.57 -15.28
C SER A 176 -8.52 -22.95 -16.65
N ASP A 177 -8.11 -21.69 -16.69
CA ASP A 177 -7.77 -20.97 -17.92
C ASP A 177 -6.32 -21.24 -18.37
N SER A 178 -5.53 -21.97 -17.55
CA SER A 178 -4.15 -22.33 -17.88
C SER A 178 -4.09 -23.35 -19.03
N GLU A 179 -3.13 -23.16 -19.93
CA GLU A 179 -2.90 -24.04 -21.07
C GLU A 179 -1.64 -24.90 -20.88
N SER A 180 -1.64 -26.15 -21.34
CA SER A 180 -0.47 -27.04 -21.22
C SER A 180 0.65 -26.74 -22.24
N GLY A 181 0.37 -25.87 -23.21
CA GLY A 181 1.24 -25.50 -24.34
C GLY A 181 1.10 -26.44 -25.54
N GLY A 182 1.58 -27.67 -25.41
CA GLY A 182 1.63 -28.65 -26.49
C GLY A 182 0.34 -29.45 -26.68
N ALA A 183 0.00 -29.79 -27.92
CA ALA A 183 -1.22 -30.53 -28.26
C ALA A 183 -1.34 -31.93 -27.60
N ASP A 184 -0.22 -32.55 -27.24
CA ASP A 184 -0.15 -33.85 -26.54
C ASP A 184 0.33 -33.70 -25.07
N GLN A 185 0.38 -32.47 -24.55
CA GLN A 185 0.81 -32.16 -23.19
C GLN A 185 -0.38 -31.89 -22.27
N TYR A 186 -0.17 -32.08 -20.97
CA TYR A 186 -1.13 -31.74 -19.93
C TYR A 186 -0.39 -31.14 -18.73
N ILE A 187 -1.08 -30.29 -17.98
CA ILE A 187 -0.55 -29.76 -16.72
C ILE A 187 -0.54 -30.91 -15.71
N SER A 188 0.64 -31.20 -15.18
CA SER A 188 0.85 -32.27 -14.19
C SER A 188 0.84 -31.76 -12.76
N GLU A 189 1.08 -30.48 -12.54
CA GLU A 189 1.16 -29.87 -11.22
C GLU A 189 0.71 -28.41 -11.26
N TYR A 190 -0.01 -28.01 -10.21
CA TYR A 190 -0.46 -26.65 -9.93
C TYR A 190 -0.07 -26.35 -8.50
N SER A 191 0.71 -25.29 -8.32
CA SER A 191 1.21 -24.83 -7.04
C SER A 191 0.79 -23.39 -6.84
N TRP A 192 0.17 -23.10 -5.72
CA TRP A 192 -0.27 -21.76 -5.32
C TRP A 192 0.53 -21.33 -4.13
N ASP A 193 1.16 -20.19 -4.27
CA ASP A 193 1.90 -19.47 -3.25
C ASP A 193 1.06 -18.24 -2.87
N LEU A 194 0.65 -18.20 -1.60
CA LEU A 194 -0.24 -17.19 -1.03
C LEU A 194 0.56 -16.14 -0.24
N ASP A 195 1.83 -16.39 0.07
CA ASP A 195 2.71 -15.52 0.86
C ASP A 195 4.13 -15.38 0.27
N LEU A 196 4.26 -14.51 -0.75
CA LEU A 196 5.49 -14.27 -1.52
C LEU A 196 6.76 -13.84 -0.75
N GLU A 197 6.70 -13.69 0.58
CA GLU A 197 7.82 -13.32 1.45
C GLU A 197 8.37 -14.51 2.26
N VAL A 198 7.67 -15.64 2.31
CA VAL A 198 8.03 -16.76 3.18
C VAL A 198 8.75 -17.85 2.38
N ASP A 199 10.08 -17.93 2.57
CA ASP A 199 10.93 -19.01 2.04
C ASP A 199 10.77 -20.28 2.89
N SER A 200 9.71 -21.05 2.64
CA SER A 200 9.31 -22.22 3.42
C SER A 200 10.26 -23.41 3.21
N ASP A 201 10.80 -23.59 2.01
CA ASP A 201 11.72 -24.68 1.70
C ASP A 201 13.21 -24.35 1.92
N GLY A 202 13.54 -23.07 2.10
CA GLY A 202 14.86 -22.55 2.44
C GLY A 202 15.82 -22.51 1.24
N ASP A 203 15.30 -22.53 0.00
CA ASP A 203 16.09 -22.49 -1.23
C ASP A 203 16.52 -21.06 -1.63
N GLY A 204 15.97 -20.05 -0.95
CA GLY A 204 16.24 -18.63 -1.17
C GLY A 204 15.34 -17.96 -2.22
N ASN A 205 14.30 -18.64 -2.70
CA ASN A 205 13.27 -18.10 -3.56
C ASN A 205 11.92 -18.14 -2.83
N THR A 206 11.46 -17.01 -2.30
CA THR A 206 10.18 -16.96 -1.56
C THR A 206 8.95 -17.12 -2.45
N GLU A 207 9.10 -17.08 -3.78
CA GLU A 207 7.98 -17.08 -4.73
C GLU A 207 7.65 -18.49 -5.30
N ASN A 208 8.35 -19.54 -4.86
CA ASN A 208 8.11 -20.93 -5.31
C ASN A 208 7.68 -21.88 -4.19
N ASP A 209 7.12 -21.32 -3.12
CA ASP A 209 6.64 -22.07 -1.96
C ASP A 209 5.14 -22.34 -2.06
N ALA A 210 4.81 -23.58 -2.39
CA ALA A 210 3.41 -23.97 -2.58
C ALA A 210 2.68 -24.13 -1.23
N ASP A 211 1.79 -23.21 -0.89
CA ASP A 211 0.83 -23.33 0.20
C ASP A 211 -0.34 -24.25 -0.12
N LEU A 212 -0.85 -24.13 -1.34
CA LEU A 212 -1.96 -24.93 -1.86
C LEU A 212 -1.57 -25.62 -3.17
N SER A 213 -2.18 -26.78 -3.42
CA SER A 213 -1.94 -27.55 -4.63
C SER A 213 -3.23 -28.02 -5.26
N GLY A 214 -3.34 -27.88 -6.58
CA GLY A 214 -4.51 -28.28 -7.36
C GLY A 214 -4.96 -27.20 -8.33
N GLU A 215 -5.68 -27.61 -9.38
CA GLU A 215 -6.20 -26.69 -10.40
C GLU A 215 -7.24 -25.71 -9.83
N ASN A 216 -8.07 -26.19 -8.90
CA ASN A 216 -9.09 -25.39 -8.22
C ASN A 216 -8.92 -25.62 -6.71
N VAL A 217 -8.66 -24.56 -5.97
CA VAL A 217 -8.41 -24.60 -4.53
C VAL A 217 -9.22 -23.53 -3.80
N GLU A 218 -9.49 -23.78 -2.53
CA GLU A 218 -10.18 -22.87 -1.63
C GLU A 218 -9.18 -22.37 -0.59
N TRP A 219 -8.93 -21.06 -0.59
CA TRP A 219 -8.14 -20.38 0.43
C TRP A 219 -9.08 -19.91 1.54
N LYS A 220 -8.90 -20.47 2.73
CA LYS A 220 -9.83 -20.31 3.85
C LYS A 220 -9.45 -19.19 4.79
N ASP A 221 -10.47 -18.68 5.46
CA ASP A 221 -10.32 -17.76 6.59
C ASP A 221 -9.47 -16.52 6.22
N VAL A 222 -9.71 -15.96 5.03
CA VAL A 222 -9.00 -14.77 4.53
C VAL A 222 -9.59 -13.53 5.17
N ALA A 223 -8.76 -12.80 5.92
CA ALA A 223 -9.11 -11.54 6.56
C ALA A 223 -9.22 -10.39 5.55
N PRO A 224 -9.74 -9.21 5.95
CA PRO A 224 -9.70 -8.02 5.12
C PRO A 224 -8.25 -7.63 4.80
N GLY A 225 -7.95 -7.38 3.53
CA GLY A 225 -6.57 -7.20 3.08
C GLY A 225 -6.41 -7.02 1.58
N GLU A 226 -5.23 -6.57 1.17
CA GLU A 226 -4.71 -6.68 -0.20
C GLU A 226 -3.62 -7.76 -0.22
N TYR A 227 -3.84 -8.82 -1.00
CA TYR A 227 -2.94 -9.96 -1.10
C TYR A 227 -2.43 -10.12 -2.52
N GLN A 228 -1.22 -10.65 -2.69
CA GLN A 228 -0.70 -11.06 -3.98
C GLN A 228 -0.47 -12.57 -3.97
N VAL A 229 -1.12 -13.26 -4.91
CA VAL A 229 -1.04 -14.72 -5.06
C VAL A 229 -0.23 -15.04 -6.30
N ASN A 230 0.64 -16.04 -6.22
CA ASN A 230 1.42 -16.56 -7.34
C ASN A 230 1.01 -18.00 -7.66
N LEU A 231 0.64 -18.23 -8.91
CA LEU A 231 0.41 -19.56 -9.47
C LEU A 231 1.67 -20.01 -10.19
N SER A 232 2.09 -21.24 -9.94
CA SER A 232 3.08 -21.95 -10.74
C SER A 232 2.47 -23.22 -11.31
N VAL A 233 2.52 -23.39 -12.64
CA VAL A 233 2.04 -24.59 -13.33
C VAL A 233 3.21 -25.34 -13.95
N THR A 234 3.21 -26.67 -13.82
CA THR A 234 4.19 -27.53 -14.49
C THR A 234 3.49 -28.55 -15.36
N ASN A 235 3.92 -28.69 -16.61
CA ASN A 235 3.39 -29.71 -17.52
C ASN A 235 4.16 -31.04 -17.44
N ASN A 236 3.59 -32.07 -18.07
CA ASN A 236 4.11 -33.45 -18.02
C ASN A 236 5.49 -33.65 -18.68
N VAL A 237 6.05 -32.63 -19.32
CA VAL A 237 7.42 -32.65 -19.88
C VAL A 237 8.40 -31.78 -19.09
N GLY A 238 7.95 -31.18 -17.98
CA GLY A 238 8.76 -30.35 -17.08
C GLY A 238 8.85 -28.88 -17.49
N GLY A 239 8.03 -28.42 -18.44
CA GLY A 239 7.87 -27.00 -18.71
C GLY A 239 7.10 -26.35 -17.57
N MET A 240 7.56 -25.19 -17.10
CA MET A 240 6.98 -24.44 -15.99
C MET A 240 6.59 -23.04 -16.44
N ASP A 241 5.50 -22.49 -15.94
CA ASP A 241 5.11 -21.09 -16.13
C ASP A 241 4.40 -20.59 -14.88
N GLY A 242 4.28 -19.27 -14.73
CA GLY A 242 3.62 -18.68 -13.57
C GLY A 242 2.86 -17.40 -13.87
N ASP A 243 1.84 -17.15 -13.06
CA ASP A 243 0.97 -15.98 -13.17
C ASP A 243 0.70 -15.41 -11.77
N LYS A 244 0.49 -14.10 -11.67
CA LYS A 244 0.25 -13.41 -10.41
C LYS A 244 -1.04 -12.61 -10.48
N ILE A 245 -1.85 -12.69 -9.43
CA ILE A 245 -3.07 -11.89 -9.30
C ILE A 245 -3.10 -11.18 -7.94
N LYS A 246 -3.75 -10.02 -7.90
CA LYS A 246 -4.10 -9.38 -6.63
C LYS A 246 -5.48 -9.83 -6.18
N VAL A 247 -5.60 -10.06 -4.87
CA VAL A 247 -6.87 -10.36 -4.20
C VAL A 247 -7.15 -9.24 -3.21
N TYR A 248 -8.26 -8.55 -3.42
CA TYR A 248 -8.75 -7.50 -2.54
C TYR A 248 -9.94 -8.02 -1.74
N VAL A 249 -9.84 -8.00 -0.42
CA VAL A 249 -10.92 -8.35 0.49
C VAL A 249 -11.27 -7.11 1.31
N SER A 250 -12.35 -6.43 0.93
CA SER A 250 -12.90 -5.29 1.68
C SER A 250 -13.87 -5.78 2.76
N PHE A 251 -14.09 -4.95 3.78
CA PHE A 251 -15.00 -5.27 4.89
C PHE A 251 -16.04 -4.18 5.07
N TYR A 252 -17.28 -4.60 5.37
CA TYR A 252 -18.37 -3.75 5.78
C TYR A 252 -19.01 -4.35 7.04
N GLY A 253 -18.87 -3.67 8.17
CA GLY A 253 -19.50 -4.04 9.43
C GLY A 253 -20.61 -3.05 9.76
N HIS A 254 -21.79 -3.57 10.08
CA HIS A 254 -22.93 -2.77 10.51
C HIS A 254 -23.46 -3.31 11.84
N TRP A 255 -23.43 -2.44 12.84
CA TRP A 255 -23.89 -2.70 14.19
C TRP A 255 -25.19 -1.96 14.44
N THR A 256 -26.20 -2.67 14.91
CA THR A 256 -27.48 -2.08 15.30
C THR A 256 -28.16 -2.94 16.36
N ASP A 257 -28.80 -2.30 17.33
CA ASP A 257 -29.72 -2.96 18.26
C ASP A 257 -30.82 -1.95 18.65
N SER A 258 -32.06 -2.42 18.75
CA SER A 258 -33.22 -1.57 19.05
C SER A 258 -33.14 -0.85 20.41
N ASP A 259 -32.44 -1.45 21.36
CA ASP A 259 -32.25 -0.96 22.73
C ASP A 259 -30.82 -0.40 22.91
N TRP A 260 -30.07 -0.16 21.82
CA TRP A 260 -28.70 0.33 21.91
C TRP A 260 -28.65 1.78 22.41
N GLN A 261 -27.95 1.97 23.53
CA GLN A 261 -27.67 3.27 24.10
C GLN A 261 -26.26 3.30 24.69
N ILE A 262 -25.66 4.48 24.69
CA ILE A 262 -24.45 4.79 25.42
C ILE A 262 -24.83 5.54 26.70
N GLY A 263 -24.18 5.19 27.81
CA GLY A 263 -24.42 5.81 29.10
C GLY A 263 -24.04 7.29 29.14
N SER A 264 -24.49 7.99 30.17
CA SER A 264 -24.16 9.40 30.41
C SER A 264 -22.68 9.61 30.76
N GLY A 265 -22.10 10.69 30.25
CA GLY A 265 -20.76 11.16 30.58
C GLY A 265 -20.71 12.67 30.81
N ASN A 266 -19.51 13.24 30.73
CA ASN A 266 -19.28 14.69 30.71
C ASN A 266 -17.95 15.01 30.00
N SER A 267 -17.71 16.30 29.72
CA SER A 267 -16.51 16.73 28.99
C SER A 267 -15.15 16.40 29.65
N ASN A 268 -15.11 15.95 30.91
CA ASN A 268 -13.86 15.54 31.58
C ASN A 268 -13.77 14.02 31.76
N ASP A 269 -14.87 13.31 31.55
CA ASP A 269 -15.03 11.88 31.80
C ASP A 269 -16.20 11.41 30.91
N PRO A 270 -15.96 11.32 29.58
CA PRO A 270 -16.96 10.84 28.64
C PRO A 270 -17.25 9.36 28.88
N GLU A 271 -18.46 8.93 28.54
CA GLU A 271 -18.73 7.49 28.40
C GLU A 271 -18.28 7.05 27.00
N GLU A 272 -17.67 5.87 26.91
CA GLU A 272 -17.06 5.37 25.69
C GLU A 272 -17.54 3.96 25.35
N ILE A 273 -17.78 3.71 24.06
CA ILE A 273 -17.99 2.38 23.49
C ILE A 273 -16.93 2.18 22.41
N GLU A 274 -16.05 1.21 22.62
CA GLU A 274 -14.89 0.94 21.76
C GLU A 274 -15.15 -0.23 20.80
N PHE A 275 -14.61 -0.09 19.60
CA PHE A 275 -14.56 -1.10 18.55
C PHE A 275 -13.11 -1.26 18.08
N GLU A 276 -12.70 -2.50 17.84
CA GLU A 276 -11.34 -2.84 17.42
C GLU A 276 -11.37 -3.25 15.94
N MET A 277 -10.46 -2.67 15.14
CA MET A 277 -10.32 -2.99 13.73
C MET A 277 -8.85 -3.23 13.36
N PRO A 278 -8.55 -4.30 12.62
CA PRO A 278 -7.21 -4.52 12.09
C PRO A 278 -7.00 -3.59 10.90
N VAL A 279 -5.91 -2.84 10.94
CA VAL A 279 -5.43 -2.03 9.82
C VAL A 279 -4.11 -2.62 9.36
N ILE A 280 -3.97 -2.93 8.07
CA ILE A 280 -2.72 -3.40 7.50
C ILE A 280 -2.19 -2.35 6.51
N TYR A 281 -0.93 -1.95 6.70
CA TYR A 281 -0.26 -1.02 5.79
C TYR A 281 1.20 -1.45 5.56
N ASP A 282 1.36 -2.53 4.81
CA ASP A 282 2.66 -3.01 4.37
C ASP A 282 2.92 -2.65 2.90
N LYS A 283 3.82 -1.69 2.68
CA LYS A 283 4.24 -1.28 1.33
C LYS A 283 5.16 -2.27 0.62
N GLU A 284 5.90 -3.08 1.37
CA GLU A 284 6.83 -4.06 0.82
C GLU A 284 6.02 -5.24 0.26
N GLN A 285 5.07 -5.74 1.05
CA GLN A 285 4.14 -6.80 0.64
C GLN A 285 3.03 -6.31 -0.30
N GLY A 286 2.82 -5.00 -0.37
CA GLY A 286 1.73 -4.40 -1.14
C GLY A 286 0.36 -4.61 -0.52
N ASN A 287 0.28 -4.98 0.77
CA ASN A 287 -0.98 -5.05 1.52
C ASN A 287 -1.27 -3.72 2.19
N THR A 288 -2.02 -2.84 1.51
CA THR A 288 -2.31 -1.51 2.06
C THR A 288 -3.79 -1.18 2.02
N VAL A 289 -4.36 -0.87 3.19
CA VAL A 289 -5.70 -0.29 3.22
C VAL A 289 -5.72 1.06 2.48
N ARG A 290 -6.75 1.28 1.66
CA ARG A 290 -6.90 2.51 0.87
C ARG A 290 -7.52 3.64 1.68
N LYS A 291 -8.59 3.33 2.41
CA LYS A 291 -9.30 4.24 3.30
C LYS A 291 -10.15 3.43 4.27
N VAL A 292 -10.46 4.05 5.41
CA VAL A 292 -11.45 3.54 6.36
C VAL A 292 -12.55 4.59 6.51
N GLU A 293 -13.81 4.16 6.38
CA GLU A 293 -14.98 5.00 6.58
C GLU A 293 -15.73 4.54 7.82
N ILE A 294 -16.05 5.48 8.70
CA ILE A 294 -16.76 5.21 9.94
C ILE A 294 -17.98 6.13 9.99
N ILE A 295 -19.16 5.55 10.07
CA ILE A 295 -20.43 6.29 10.09
C ILE A 295 -21.15 5.94 11.39
N LEU A 296 -21.51 6.96 12.16
CA LEU A 296 -22.32 6.83 13.36
C LEU A 296 -23.65 7.55 13.16
N THR A 297 -24.74 6.82 13.37
CA THR A 297 -26.10 7.34 13.22
C THR A 297 -26.85 7.28 14.55
N TYR A 298 -27.44 8.40 14.95
CA TYR A 298 -28.20 8.54 16.18
C TYR A 298 -29.33 9.57 16.03
N PRO A 299 -30.45 9.46 16.77
CA PRO A 299 -31.57 10.39 16.62
C PRO A 299 -31.15 11.79 17.05
N GLN A 300 -31.65 12.82 16.36
CA GLN A 300 -31.28 14.20 16.68
C GLN A 300 -31.74 14.61 18.08
N ILE A 301 -32.88 14.11 18.52
CA ILE A 301 -33.53 14.45 19.78
C ILE A 301 -33.55 13.23 20.71
N ASP A 302 -33.20 13.46 21.96
CA ASP A 302 -33.34 12.51 23.04
C ASP A 302 -34.78 12.47 23.57
N ASP A 303 -35.36 11.27 23.61
CA ASP A 303 -36.74 11.02 24.05
C ASP A 303 -36.92 11.21 25.57
N ASP A 304 -35.84 11.09 26.37
CA ASP A 304 -35.92 11.17 27.84
C ASP A 304 -35.43 12.51 28.43
N CYS A 305 -35.11 13.47 27.56
CA CYS A 305 -34.47 14.72 27.92
C CYS A 305 -35.26 15.57 28.93
N THR A 306 -34.53 16.33 29.75
CA THR A 306 -35.11 17.22 30.77
C THR A 306 -34.45 18.60 30.74
N ASP A 307 -35.15 19.64 31.22
CA ASP A 307 -34.51 20.96 31.39
C ASP A 307 -33.45 20.87 32.51
N VAL A 308 -32.20 20.63 32.12
CA VAL A 308 -31.05 20.49 33.02
C VAL A 308 -30.62 21.80 33.68
N THR A 309 -30.86 22.96 33.04
CA THR A 309 -30.52 24.28 33.61
C THR A 309 -31.57 25.36 33.31
N PRO A 310 -32.15 26.02 34.33
CA PRO A 310 -33.07 27.14 34.12
C PRO A 310 -32.40 28.31 33.39
N GLY A 311 -32.74 28.50 32.11
CA GLY A 311 -32.31 29.65 31.30
C GLY A 311 -31.15 29.41 30.32
N GLU A 312 -30.59 28.20 30.25
CA GLU A 312 -29.49 27.85 29.33
C GLU A 312 -29.89 26.87 28.21
N GLY A 313 -31.15 26.43 28.19
CA GLY A 313 -31.67 25.48 27.19
C GLY A 313 -31.87 24.08 27.76
N ASN A 314 -32.37 23.17 26.93
CA ASN A 314 -32.58 21.76 27.25
C ASN A 314 -31.39 20.92 26.75
N ASN A 315 -31.15 19.74 27.36
CA ASN A 315 -30.16 18.79 26.84
C ASN A 315 -30.72 17.92 25.70
N CYS A 316 -31.90 18.26 25.17
CA CYS A 316 -32.65 17.39 24.26
C CYS A 316 -31.97 17.14 22.92
N ARG A 317 -31.11 18.02 22.44
CA ARG A 317 -30.39 17.77 21.18
C ARG A 317 -29.27 16.79 21.48
N ASN A 318 -29.20 15.64 20.84
CA ASN A 318 -28.10 14.68 20.99
C ASN A 318 -26.78 15.20 20.40
N LYS A 319 -25.67 14.64 20.87
CA LYS A 319 -24.35 14.78 20.26
C LYS A 319 -23.50 13.61 20.72
N LEU A 320 -23.10 12.78 19.77
CA LEU A 320 -22.11 11.73 19.94
C LEU A 320 -20.95 11.98 18.99
N ASP A 321 -19.75 11.68 19.42
CA ASP A 321 -18.55 11.92 18.62
C ASP A 321 -17.78 10.61 18.42
N ILE A 322 -17.15 10.47 17.26
CA ILE A 322 -16.27 9.35 16.95
C ILE A 322 -14.84 9.80 17.23
N TYR A 323 -14.06 8.95 17.88
CA TYR A 323 -12.62 9.09 18.08
C TYR A 323 -11.92 7.86 17.51
N ALA A 324 -10.74 8.06 16.93
CA ALA A 324 -9.89 7.00 16.41
C ALA A 324 -8.53 7.05 17.07
N TYR A 325 -8.07 5.92 17.58
CA TYR A 325 -6.78 5.71 18.24
C TYR A 325 -6.02 4.60 17.52
N ASN A 326 -4.70 4.74 17.45
CA ASN A 326 -3.83 3.69 16.93
C ASN A 326 -3.48 2.65 18.02
N GLU A 327 -2.63 1.69 17.68
CA GLU A 327 -2.19 0.62 18.59
C GLU A 327 -1.45 1.11 19.85
N ASP A 328 -0.88 2.32 19.78
CA ASP A 328 -0.18 2.99 20.88
C ASP A 328 -1.11 3.86 21.76
N GLU A 329 -2.42 3.82 21.52
CA GLU A 329 -3.45 4.65 22.17
C GLU A 329 -3.32 6.16 21.86
N ASP A 330 -2.57 6.53 20.82
CA ASP A 330 -2.47 7.92 20.37
C ASP A 330 -3.70 8.31 19.55
N GLU A 331 -4.36 9.41 19.93
CA GLU A 331 -5.53 9.93 19.22
C GLU A 331 -5.15 10.42 17.82
N ALA A 332 -5.70 9.76 16.80
CA ALA A 332 -5.43 10.07 15.42
C ALA A 332 -6.36 11.13 14.85
N LYS A 333 -7.66 11.03 15.15
CA LYS A 333 -8.71 11.91 14.63
C LYS A 333 -9.98 11.80 15.46
N ASN A 334 -10.76 12.88 15.54
CA ASN A 334 -12.10 12.89 16.13
C ASN A 334 -13.10 13.73 15.32
N THR A 335 -14.39 13.65 15.67
CA THR A 335 -15.48 14.42 15.03
C THR A 335 -16.04 15.55 15.90
N THR A 336 -15.41 15.87 17.02
CA THR A 336 -15.92 16.81 18.03
C THR A 336 -16.17 18.21 17.47
N GLU A 337 -15.33 18.63 16.53
CA GLU A 337 -15.46 19.91 15.83
C GLU A 337 -16.52 19.94 14.73
N THR A 338 -17.09 18.78 14.34
CA THR A 338 -18.16 18.70 13.34
C THR A 338 -19.45 19.29 13.91
N PRO A 339 -19.95 20.43 13.40
CA PRO A 339 -21.16 21.06 13.90
C PRO A 339 -22.38 20.15 13.71
N LEU A 340 -23.37 20.26 14.59
CA LEU A 340 -24.60 19.45 14.54
C LEU A 340 -25.36 19.61 13.22
N ASP A 341 -25.41 20.83 12.66
CA ASP A 341 -26.08 21.10 11.39
C ASP A 341 -25.32 20.54 10.15
N ASN A 342 -24.16 19.90 10.36
CA ASN A 342 -23.33 19.31 9.31
C ASN A 342 -23.16 17.79 9.50
N ARG A 343 -24.12 17.13 10.15
CA ARG A 343 -24.12 15.68 10.41
C ARG A 343 -25.21 15.00 9.59
N GLU A 344 -25.12 15.15 8.28
CA GLU A 344 -26.12 14.68 7.30
C GLU A 344 -25.47 13.74 6.28
N GLU A 345 -24.44 12.97 6.67
CA GLU A 345 -23.72 12.11 5.73
C GLU A 345 -24.50 10.84 5.36
N GLY A 346 -24.41 10.40 4.10
CA GLY A 346 -25.01 9.15 3.63
C GLY A 346 -26.54 9.20 3.51
N ASP A 347 -27.19 8.05 3.69
CA ASP A 347 -28.66 7.91 3.70
C ASP A 347 -29.24 8.31 5.08
N CYS A 348 -28.87 9.48 5.57
CA CYS A 348 -29.33 9.98 6.86
C CYS A 348 -30.81 10.37 6.82
N ASP A 349 -31.60 9.88 7.78
CA ASP A 349 -32.99 10.32 7.94
C ASP A 349 -33.06 11.76 8.47
N ASP A 350 -34.13 12.48 8.14
CA ASP A 350 -34.33 13.89 8.52
C ASP A 350 -34.42 14.07 10.07
N GLU A 351 -34.69 13.00 10.81
CA GLU A 351 -34.81 12.96 12.27
C GLU A 351 -33.52 12.49 12.97
N SER A 352 -32.49 12.09 12.20
CA SER A 352 -31.23 11.55 12.70
C SER A 352 -30.03 12.44 12.34
N ASP A 353 -28.95 12.28 13.10
CA ASP A 353 -27.62 12.76 12.75
C ASP A 353 -26.79 11.59 12.29
N CYS A 354 -26.05 11.78 11.20
CA CYS A 354 -25.09 10.84 10.67
C CYS A 354 -23.75 11.52 10.56
N VAL A 355 -22.83 11.14 11.46
CA VAL A 355 -21.48 11.69 11.51
C VAL A 355 -20.51 10.72 10.85
N LEU A 356 -19.77 11.22 9.86
CA LEU A 356 -18.73 10.48 9.16
C LEU A 356 -17.34 10.87 9.67
N MET A 357 -16.53 9.85 9.94
CA MET A 357 -15.09 9.96 10.02
C MET A 357 -14.45 9.18 8.87
N LEU A 358 -13.68 9.88 8.04
CA LEU A 358 -12.84 9.28 7.01
C LEU A 358 -11.38 9.25 7.46
N LEU A 359 -10.75 8.07 7.49
CA LEU A 359 -9.32 7.89 7.70
C LEU A 359 -8.67 7.51 6.36
N SER A 360 -7.66 8.28 5.94
CA SER A 360 -6.98 8.06 4.66
C SER A 360 -5.78 7.13 4.83
N SER A 361 -5.41 6.37 3.79
CA SER A 361 -4.22 5.50 3.78
C SER A 361 -2.93 6.14 4.29
N TYR A 362 -2.72 7.44 4.07
CA TYR A 362 -1.54 8.15 4.57
C TYR A 362 -1.40 8.08 6.10
N MET A 363 -2.52 8.07 6.83
CA MET A 363 -2.52 8.04 8.30
C MET A 363 -1.92 6.76 8.86
N PHE A 364 -2.04 5.66 8.11
CA PHE A 364 -1.56 4.33 8.51
C PHE A 364 -0.10 4.06 8.15
N THR A 365 0.59 5.05 7.57
CA THR A 365 2.03 4.94 7.36
C THR A 365 2.76 5.04 8.70
N ASP A 366 3.86 4.29 8.88
CA ASP A 366 4.70 4.44 10.07
C ASP A 366 5.75 5.57 9.86
N THR A 367 5.43 6.76 10.37
CA THR A 367 6.31 7.94 10.34
C THR A 367 6.15 8.76 11.62
N GLU A 368 7.06 9.69 11.92
CA GLU A 368 6.95 10.59 13.08
C GLU A 368 5.68 11.46 13.11
N SER A 369 4.92 11.52 12.02
CA SER A 369 3.74 12.39 11.85
C SER A 369 2.45 11.65 11.53
N THR A 370 2.50 10.32 11.57
CA THR A 370 1.41 9.41 11.22
C THR A 370 1.34 8.33 12.29
N TYR A 371 0.39 7.41 12.17
CA TYR A 371 -0.06 6.61 13.29
C TYR A 371 0.23 5.10 13.14
N GLY A 372 0.80 4.68 12.01
CA GLY A 372 1.12 3.28 11.75
C GLY A 372 -0.10 2.40 11.47
N ASP A 373 0.18 1.15 11.13
CA ASP A 373 -0.79 0.07 11.03
C ASP A 373 -0.89 -0.70 12.35
N GLY A 374 -1.61 -1.82 12.37
CA GLY A 374 -1.88 -2.61 13.58
C GLY A 374 -3.34 -2.52 14.02
N GLU A 375 -3.58 -2.75 15.30
CA GLU A 375 -4.92 -2.74 15.88
C GLU A 375 -5.35 -1.30 16.20
N TRP A 376 -6.40 -0.83 15.54
CA TRP A 376 -6.96 0.50 15.75
C TRP A 376 -8.22 0.42 16.60
N THR A 377 -8.35 1.38 17.52
CA THR A 377 -9.55 1.52 18.36
C THR A 377 -10.39 2.67 17.87
N ILE A 378 -11.65 2.40 17.54
CA ILE A 378 -12.66 3.40 17.22
C ILE A 378 -13.63 3.51 18.38
N ALA A 379 -13.71 4.68 19.00
CA ALA A 379 -14.55 4.93 20.15
C ALA A 379 -15.72 5.86 19.83
N ILE A 380 -16.91 5.52 20.32
CA ILE A 380 -18.07 6.43 20.35
C ILE A 380 -18.09 7.10 21.71
N HIS A 381 -18.06 8.43 21.74
CA HIS A 381 -18.03 9.23 22.96
C HIS A 381 -19.37 9.90 23.23
N ASN A 382 -19.83 9.79 24.48
CA ASN A 382 -20.92 10.60 25.02
C ASN A 382 -20.40 11.55 26.11
N GLU A 383 -20.31 12.83 25.78
CA GLU A 383 -19.96 13.91 26.72
C GLU A 383 -21.18 14.56 27.40
N LYS A 384 -22.39 13.99 27.22
CA LYS A 384 -23.62 14.52 27.81
C LYS A 384 -24.05 13.74 29.03
N VAL A 385 -24.71 14.46 29.93
CA VAL A 385 -25.20 13.96 31.21
C VAL A 385 -26.40 13.01 31.11
N ASN A 386 -26.97 12.84 29.92
CA ASN A 386 -28.01 11.87 29.63
C ASN A 386 -27.41 10.71 28.83
N ASP A 387 -28.02 9.54 29.02
CA ASP A 387 -27.80 8.42 28.12
C ASP A 387 -28.28 8.85 26.72
N GLN A 388 -27.66 8.32 25.67
CA GLN A 388 -28.03 8.64 24.30
C GLN A 388 -28.25 7.36 23.51
N LYS A 389 -29.35 7.31 22.77
CA LYS A 389 -29.64 6.20 21.87
C LYS A 389 -28.69 6.23 20.67
N ILE A 390 -28.28 5.06 20.19
CA ILE A 390 -27.55 4.87 18.94
C ILE A 390 -28.44 4.04 18.00
N GLU A 391 -28.55 4.43 16.73
CA GLU A 391 -29.35 3.69 15.73
C GLU A 391 -28.49 2.68 15.00
N SER A 392 -27.34 3.12 14.51
CA SER A 392 -26.38 2.24 13.87
C SER A 392 -24.97 2.81 13.95
N PHE A 393 -24.01 1.92 13.76
CA PHE A 393 -22.61 2.24 13.60
C PHE A 393 -22.05 1.36 12.50
N VAL A 394 -21.26 1.96 11.61
CA VAL A 394 -20.70 1.30 10.44
C VAL A 394 -19.21 1.55 10.38
N ILE A 395 -18.44 0.49 10.12
CA ILE A 395 -17.02 0.57 9.78
C ILE A 395 -16.82 -0.13 8.43
N ILE A 396 -16.19 0.59 7.49
CA ILE A 396 -15.89 0.09 6.16
C ILE A 396 -14.37 0.15 5.94
N LEU A 397 -13.75 -1.00 5.70
CA LEU A 397 -12.33 -1.10 5.33
C LEU A 397 -12.24 -1.31 3.82
N HIS A 398 -11.76 -0.30 3.09
CA HIS A 398 -11.60 -0.39 1.64
C HIS A 398 -10.16 -0.77 1.30
N TYR A 399 -10.00 -1.89 0.60
CA TYR A 399 -8.69 -2.31 0.07
C TYR A 399 -8.50 -2.01 -1.41
N LYS A 400 -9.56 -1.64 -2.15
CA LYS A 400 -9.46 -1.24 -3.57
C LYS A 400 -9.89 0.19 -3.87
#